data_AF-A0A1G2FCM2-F1
#
_entry.id   AF-A0A1G2FCM2-F1
#
_cell.length_a   1.000
_cell.length_b   1.000
_cell.length_c   1.000
_cell.angle_alpha   90.00
_cell.angle_beta   90.00
_cell.angle_gamma   90.00
#
_symmetry.space_group_name_H-M   'P 1'
#
loop_
_entity.id
_entity.type
_entity.pdbx_description
1 polymer ?
#
loop_
_entity_poly.entity_id
_entity_poly.type
_entity_poly.pdbx_seq_one_letter_code
_entity_poly.pdbx_strand_id
1 'polypeptide(L)'
;MGQKWQDYKRAAERGPMAIAVKVILSIFVFGVLISVIGYGLGWFGETARVTQEEFGPRAMLEKYEWFKDAAAQLEKKQADIAVYDGRMTAMNGTYKDLVRQKWPREDREQYNVWSSEVAGVKASYNSLAAEYNAQMVKFNWRFTNVGELPKGAEQPLLREFKPYTTQ
;
A
#
# COMPACT_ATOMS: atom_id res chain seq x y z
N MET A 1 41.44 30.43 7.19
CA MET A 1 42.40 30.85 8.25
C MET A 1 43.75 30.23 7.92
N GLY A 2 44.69 30.99 7.38
CA GLY A 2 46.04 30.49 7.12
C GLY A 2 46.85 30.47 8.40
N GLN A 3 47.21 29.30 8.91
CA GLN A 3 48.16 29.18 10.02
C GLN A 3 49.50 29.81 9.58
N LYS A 4 49.98 30.80 10.34
CA LYS A 4 51.26 31.46 10.04
C LYS A 4 52.38 30.59 10.58
N TRP A 5 53.51 30.51 9.87
CA TRP A 5 54.71 29.79 10.29
C TRP A 5 55.19 30.15 11.71
N GLN A 6 54.86 31.37 12.16
CA GLN A 6 55.15 31.85 13.51
C GLN A 6 54.38 31.09 14.62
N ASP A 7 53.20 30.54 14.31
CA ASP A 7 52.39 29.77 15.27
C ASP A 7 53.01 28.40 15.59
N TYR A 8 53.77 27.84 14.64
CA TYR A 8 54.53 26.60 14.83
C TYR A 8 55.79 26.83 15.66
N LYS A 9 56.49 27.96 15.44
CA LYS A 9 57.67 28.32 16.25
C LYS A 9 57.30 28.56 17.72
N ARG A 10 56.19 29.26 18.00
CA ARG A 10 55.67 29.46 19.36
C ARG A 10 55.20 28.18 20.04
N ALA A 11 54.76 27.17 19.27
CA ALA A 11 54.40 25.86 19.81
C ALA A 11 55.64 25.02 20.14
N ALA A 12 56.72 25.15 19.36
CA ALA A 12 58.00 24.48 19.62
C ALA A 12 58.68 25.00 20.91
N GLU A 13 58.52 26.28 21.25
CA GLU A 13 59.03 26.88 22.50
C GLU A 13 58.33 26.37 23.77
N ARG A 14 57.12 25.82 23.67
CA ARG A 14 56.36 25.22 24.79
C ARG A 14 56.63 23.73 24.99
N GLY A 15 57.60 23.18 24.27
CA GLY A 15 57.97 21.76 24.32
C GLY A 15 57.09 20.85 23.45
N PRO A 16 57.53 19.62 23.16
CA PRO A 16 56.89 18.69 22.23
C PRO A 16 55.43 18.36 22.59
N MET A 17 55.05 18.49 23.86
CA MET A 17 53.70 18.26 24.35
C MET A 17 52.66 19.23 23.75
N ALA A 18 53.01 20.49 23.51
CA ALA A 18 52.06 21.46 22.95
C ALA A 18 51.69 21.15 21.49
N ILE A 19 52.63 20.58 20.73
CA ILE A 19 52.40 20.11 19.35
C ILE A 19 51.54 18.85 19.39
N ALA A 20 51.87 17.89 20.25
CA ALA A 20 51.10 16.66 20.42
C ALA A 20 49.62 16.93 20.78
N VAL A 21 49.36 17.86 21.72
CA VAL A 21 47.99 18.24 22.11
C VAL A 21 47.23 18.86 20.94
N LYS A 22 47.84 19.75 20.15
CA LYS A 22 47.17 20.33 18.97
C LYS A 22 46.81 19.28 17.93
N VAL A 23 47.70 18.30 17.69
CA VAL A 23 47.44 17.18 16.77
C VAL A 23 46.30 16.31 17.28
N ILE A 24 46.32 15.90 18.55
CA ILE A 24 45.25 15.09 19.16
C ILE A 24 43.90 15.82 19.09
N LEU A 25 43.88 17.11 19.40
CA LEU A 25 42.65 17.91 19.40
C LEU A 25 42.12 18.09 17.97
N SER A 26 43.00 18.25 16.98
CA SER A 26 42.59 18.27 15.57
C SER A 26 41.99 16.94 15.09
N ILE A 27 42.58 15.80 15.47
CA ILE A 27 42.04 14.45 15.18
C ILE A 27 40.68 14.26 15.84
N PHE A 28 40.53 14.68 17.10
CA PHE A 28 39.26 14.59 17.82
C PHE A 28 38.15 15.41 17.14
N VAL A 29 38.43 16.66 16.76
CA VAL A 29 37.48 17.51 16.03
C VAL A 29 37.11 16.90 14.68
N PHE A 30 38.08 16.32 13.97
CA PHE A 30 37.82 15.63 12.70
C PHE A 30 36.94 14.38 12.90
N GLY A 31 37.19 13.60 13.95
CA GLY A 31 36.38 12.44 14.31
C GLY A 31 34.92 12.83 14.60
N VAL A 32 34.70 13.89 15.39
CA VAL A 32 33.35 14.39 15.69
C VAL A 32 32.62 14.84 14.41
N LEU A 33 33.31 15.55 13.50
CA LEU A 33 32.72 15.96 12.22
C LEU A 33 32.30 14.76 11.36
N ILE A 34 33.14 13.74 11.25
CA ILE A 34 32.82 12.52 10.50
C ILE A 34 31.62 11.79 11.15
N SER A 35 31.57 11.72 12.48
CA SER A 35 30.45 11.08 13.19
C SER A 35 29.12 11.81 12.96
N VAL A 36 29.11 13.15 12.96
CA VAL A 36 27.90 13.95 12.69
C VAL A 36 27.43 13.78 11.24
N ILE A 37 28.37 13.81 10.28
CA ILE A 37 28.07 13.57 8.86
C ILE A 37 27.54 12.14 8.65
N GLY A 38 28.16 11.14 9.28
CA GLY A 38 27.72 9.75 9.21
C GLY A 38 26.33 9.54 9.80
N TYR A 39 26.02 10.19 10.92
CA TYR A 39 24.68 10.15 11.53
C TYR A 39 23.62 10.78 10.61
N GLY A 40 23.93 11.94 10.02
CA GLY A 40 23.03 12.61 9.07
C GLY A 40 22.78 11.77 7.81
N LEU A 41 23.84 11.20 7.22
CA LEU A 41 23.73 10.33 6.05
C LEU A 41 22.98 9.02 6.35
N GLY A 42 23.05 8.51 7.58
CA GLY A 42 22.29 7.34 8.02
C GLY A 42 20.76 7.54 7.91
N TRP A 43 20.26 8.70 8.33
CA TRP A 43 18.84 9.06 8.21
C TRP A 43 18.37 9.18 6.75
N PHE A 44 19.22 9.74 5.89
CA PHE A 44 18.94 9.79 4.44
C PHE A 44 18.97 8.41 3.80
N GLY A 45 19.86 7.52 4.25
CA GLY A 45 19.95 6.14 3.77
C GLY A 45 18.68 5.33 4.09
N GLU A 46 18.14 5.48 5.30
CA GLU A 46 16.90 4.81 5.69
C GLU A 46 15.69 5.32 4.91
N THR A 47 15.56 6.64 4.76
CA THR A 47 14.50 7.25 3.94
C THR A 47 14.60 6.85 2.48
N ALA A 48 15.81 6.80 1.91
CA ALA A 48 16.05 6.35 0.55
C ALA A 48 15.70 4.87 0.37
N ARG A 49 16.03 4.02 1.35
CA ARG A 49 15.68 2.60 1.33
C ARG A 49 14.16 2.40 1.38
N VAL A 50 13.45 3.06 2.30
CA VAL A 50 11.98 3.00 2.38
C VAL A 50 11.35 3.53 1.10
N THR A 51 11.88 4.62 0.53
CA THR A 51 11.38 5.16 -0.74
C THR A 51 11.57 4.15 -1.88
N GLN A 52 12.72 3.48 -1.93
CA GLN A 52 12.98 2.45 -2.94
C GLN A 52 12.14 1.19 -2.73
N GLU A 53 11.88 0.80 -1.49
CA GLU A 53 11.01 -0.33 -1.15
C GLU A 53 9.53 -0.02 -1.46
N GLU A 54 9.08 1.22 -1.27
CA GLU A 54 7.68 1.61 -1.48
C GLU A 54 7.38 2.08 -2.91
N PHE A 55 8.33 2.77 -3.55
CA PHE A 55 8.19 3.41 -4.87
C PHE A 55 9.14 2.85 -5.92
N GLY A 56 9.92 1.82 -5.60
CA GLY A 56 10.74 1.13 -6.58
C GLY A 56 9.89 0.56 -7.72
N PRO A 57 10.43 0.42 -8.94
CA PRO A 57 9.69 -0.12 -10.08
C PRO A 57 9.06 -1.49 -9.80
N ARG A 58 9.78 -2.33 -9.05
CA ARG A 58 9.31 -3.66 -8.63
C ARG A 58 8.11 -3.56 -7.70
N ALA A 59 8.19 -2.75 -6.65
CA ALA A 59 7.09 -2.56 -5.71
C ALA A 59 5.85 -1.95 -6.37
N MET A 60 6.04 -1.02 -7.32
CA MET A 60 4.92 -0.49 -8.10
C MET A 60 4.28 -1.55 -9.00
N LEU A 61 5.07 -2.45 -9.61
CA LEU A 61 4.52 -3.56 -10.40
C LEU A 61 3.74 -4.54 -9.54
N GLU A 62 4.29 -4.96 -8.40
CA GLU A 62 3.61 -5.87 -7.45
C GLU A 62 2.30 -5.25 -6.94
N LYS A 63 2.29 -3.96 -6.60
CA LYS A 63 1.07 -3.25 -6.21
C LYS A 63 0.06 -3.16 -7.35
N TYR A 64 0.51 -2.88 -8.58
CA TYR A 64 -0.37 -2.85 -9.76
C TYR A 64 -1.02 -4.21 -10.02
N GLU A 65 -0.25 -5.30 -9.96
CA GLU A 65 -0.77 -6.67 -10.08
C GLU A 65 -1.81 -6.96 -9.00
N TRP A 66 -1.53 -6.58 -7.75
CA TRP A 66 -2.50 -6.71 -6.66
C TRP A 66 -3.80 -5.96 -6.94
N PHE A 67 -3.73 -4.69 -7.39
CA PHE A 67 -4.94 -3.91 -7.71
C PHE A 67 -5.72 -4.53 -8.88
N LYS A 68 -5.03 -5.05 -9.89
CA LYS A 68 -5.66 -5.74 -11.02
C LYS A 68 -6.39 -7.00 -10.56
N ASP A 69 -5.73 -7.82 -9.74
CA ASP A 69 -6.31 -9.05 -9.22
C ASP A 69 -7.48 -8.76 -8.27
N ALA A 70 -7.36 -7.74 -7.42
CA ALA A 70 -8.43 -7.31 -6.54
C ALA A 70 -9.65 -6.81 -7.33
N ALA A 71 -9.44 -6.02 -8.40
CA ALA A 71 -10.52 -5.57 -9.28
C ALA A 71 -11.22 -6.75 -9.96
N ALA A 72 -10.46 -7.70 -10.53
CA ALA A 72 -11.02 -8.90 -11.15
C ALA A 72 -11.81 -9.78 -10.14
N GLN A 73 -11.34 -9.87 -8.90
CA GLN A 73 -12.05 -10.56 -7.83
C GLN A 73 -13.35 -9.85 -7.44
N LEU A 74 -13.36 -8.52 -7.41
CA LEU A 74 -14.57 -7.74 -7.16
C LEU A 74 -15.60 -7.99 -8.27
N GLU A 75 -15.20 -7.88 -9.54
CA GLU A 75 -16.07 -8.16 -10.69
C GLU A 75 -16.65 -9.58 -10.65
N LYS A 76 -15.82 -10.58 -10.36
CA LYS A 76 -16.28 -11.97 -10.19
C LYS A 76 -17.35 -12.07 -9.10
N LYS A 77 -17.12 -11.46 -7.93
CA LYS A 77 -18.11 -11.46 -6.83
C LYS A 77 -19.41 -10.78 -7.23
N GLN A 78 -19.36 -9.71 -8.03
CA GLN A 78 -20.59 -9.09 -8.57
C GLN A 78 -21.36 -10.05 -9.48
N ALA A 79 -20.65 -10.76 -10.36
CA ALA A 79 -21.25 -11.77 -11.23
C ALA A 79 -21.86 -12.92 -10.42
N ASP A 80 -21.16 -13.41 -9.39
CA ASP A 80 -21.66 -14.45 -8.49
C ASP A 80 -22.95 -13.99 -7.78
N ILE A 81 -22.99 -12.76 -7.27
CA ILE A 81 -24.19 -12.16 -6.66
C ILE A 81 -25.35 -12.14 -7.68
N ALA A 82 -25.10 -11.70 -8.92
CA ALA A 82 -26.13 -11.64 -9.95
C ALA A 82 -26.68 -13.04 -10.31
N VAL A 83 -25.84 -14.08 -10.34
CA VAL A 83 -26.28 -15.47 -10.56
C VAL A 83 -27.20 -15.92 -9.43
N TYR A 84 -26.83 -15.67 -8.17
CA TYR A 84 -27.66 -16.05 -7.04
C TYR A 84 -28.98 -15.26 -6.97
N ASP A 85 -28.94 -13.95 -7.17
CA ASP A 85 -30.15 -13.10 -7.21
C ASP A 85 -31.07 -13.56 -8.35
N GLY A 86 -30.51 -13.97 -9.50
CA GLY A 86 -31.25 -14.59 -10.60
C GLY A 86 -31.92 -15.91 -10.21
N ARG A 87 -31.21 -16.80 -9.52
CA ARG A 87 -31.79 -18.08 -9.00
C ARG A 87 -32.92 -17.84 -8.00
N MET A 88 -32.72 -16.91 -7.06
CA MET A 88 -33.74 -16.53 -6.09
C MET A 88 -34.96 -15.90 -6.76
N THR A 89 -34.76 -15.06 -7.79
CA THR A 89 -35.84 -14.46 -8.58
C THR A 89 -36.62 -15.49 -9.37
N ALA A 90 -35.94 -16.46 -10.00
CA ALA A 90 -36.58 -17.54 -10.72
C ALA A 90 -37.46 -18.40 -9.78
N MET A 91 -36.95 -18.77 -8.61
CA MET A 91 -37.70 -19.52 -7.60
C MET A 91 -38.90 -18.74 -7.05
N ASN A 92 -38.71 -17.45 -6.77
CA ASN A 92 -39.82 -16.55 -6.41
C ASN A 92 -40.89 -16.50 -7.52
N GLY A 93 -40.49 -16.50 -8.78
CA GLY A 93 -41.39 -16.49 -9.94
C GLY A 93 -42.23 -17.77 -10.06
N THR A 94 -41.63 -18.93 -9.79
CA THR A 94 -42.33 -20.23 -9.77
C THR A 94 -43.46 -20.25 -8.74
N TYR A 95 -43.28 -19.55 -7.62
CA TYR A 95 -44.23 -19.56 -6.49
C TYR A 95 -44.92 -18.22 -6.24
N LYS A 96 -45.04 -17.36 -7.26
CA LYS A 96 -45.53 -15.97 -7.13
C LYS A 96 -46.89 -15.85 -6.44
N ASP A 97 -47.78 -16.83 -6.62
CA ASP A 97 -49.16 -16.82 -6.10
C ASP A 97 -49.27 -17.50 -4.73
N LEU A 98 -48.16 -18.04 -4.20
CA LEU A 98 -48.11 -18.78 -2.94
C LEU A 98 -47.25 -18.05 -1.92
N VAL A 99 -47.79 -17.89 -0.70
CA VAL A 99 -46.99 -17.40 0.42
C VAL A 99 -45.84 -18.36 0.73
N ARG A 100 -44.69 -17.83 1.15
CA ARG A 100 -43.46 -18.61 1.39
C ARG A 100 -43.66 -19.81 2.32
N GLN A 101 -44.58 -19.73 3.29
CA GLN A 101 -44.92 -20.83 4.21
C GLN A 101 -45.60 -22.03 3.51
N LYS A 102 -46.14 -21.84 2.31
CA LYS A 102 -46.78 -22.88 1.50
C LYS A 102 -45.84 -23.54 0.49
N TRP A 103 -44.62 -23.02 0.35
CA TRP A 103 -43.62 -23.62 -0.52
C TRP A 103 -43.21 -25.01 0.00
N PRO A 104 -42.79 -25.93 -0.90
CA PRO A 104 -42.14 -27.17 -0.49
C PRO A 104 -40.99 -26.91 0.46
N ARG A 105 -40.78 -27.83 1.40
CA ARG A 105 -39.78 -27.63 2.47
C ARG A 105 -38.39 -27.49 1.87
N GLU A 106 -38.07 -28.34 0.91
CA GLU A 106 -36.80 -28.45 0.20
C GLU A 106 -36.44 -27.13 -0.47
N ASP A 107 -37.40 -26.50 -1.16
CA ASP A 107 -37.17 -25.22 -1.85
C ASP A 107 -36.97 -24.06 -0.87
N ARG A 108 -37.65 -24.06 0.28
CA ARG A 108 -37.42 -23.04 1.31
C ARG A 108 -36.02 -23.17 1.92
N GLU A 109 -35.61 -24.40 2.21
CA GLU A 109 -34.27 -24.68 2.73
C GLU A 109 -33.22 -24.23 1.70
N GLN A 110 -33.40 -24.58 0.42
CA GLN A 110 -32.51 -24.16 -0.65
C GLN A 110 -32.45 -22.63 -0.83
N TYR A 111 -33.60 -21.96 -0.74
CA TYR A 111 -33.66 -20.49 -0.80
C TYR A 111 -32.91 -19.86 0.38
N ASN A 112 -33.05 -20.40 1.59
CA ASN A 112 -32.33 -19.91 2.77
C ASN A 112 -30.81 -20.10 2.65
N VAL A 113 -30.38 -21.22 2.05
CA VAL A 113 -28.97 -21.47 1.72
C VAL A 113 -28.45 -20.42 0.77
N TRP A 114 -29.12 -20.19 -0.38
CA TRP A 114 -28.71 -19.16 -1.34
C TRP A 114 -28.71 -17.76 -0.73
N SER A 115 -29.73 -17.42 0.07
CA SER A 115 -29.78 -16.13 0.76
C SER A 115 -28.58 -15.92 1.70
N SER A 116 -28.14 -16.98 2.38
CA SER A 116 -26.97 -16.93 3.27
C SER A 116 -25.67 -16.85 2.48
N GLU A 117 -25.55 -17.59 1.37
CA GLU A 117 -24.42 -17.53 0.45
C GLU A 117 -24.26 -16.13 -0.15
N VAL A 118 -25.35 -15.52 -0.65
CA VAL A 118 -25.37 -14.14 -1.15
C VAL A 118 -24.92 -13.15 -0.10
N ALA A 119 -25.41 -13.27 1.14
CA ALA A 119 -24.99 -12.41 2.23
C ALA A 119 -23.48 -12.54 2.50
N GLY A 120 -22.94 -13.76 2.47
CA GLY A 120 -21.51 -14.03 2.61
C GLY A 120 -20.68 -13.42 1.47
N VAL A 121 -21.13 -13.57 0.21
CA VAL A 121 -20.44 -12.99 -0.95
C VAL A 121 -20.48 -11.46 -0.91
N LYS A 122 -21.63 -10.86 -0.56
CA LYS A 122 -21.77 -9.40 -0.38
C LYS A 122 -20.84 -8.87 0.73
N ALA A 123 -20.77 -9.56 1.87
CA ALA A 123 -19.85 -9.20 2.95
C ALA A 123 -18.39 -9.28 2.50
N SER A 124 -18.00 -10.36 1.83
CA SER A 124 -16.66 -10.54 1.28
C SER A 124 -16.31 -9.48 0.23
N TYR A 125 -17.26 -9.11 -0.63
CA TYR A 125 -17.10 -8.00 -1.58
C TYR A 125 -16.86 -6.69 -0.84
N ASN A 126 -17.68 -6.37 0.16
CA ASN A 126 -17.57 -5.11 0.89
C ASN A 126 -16.23 -4.97 1.60
N SER A 127 -15.72 -6.05 2.21
CA SER A 127 -14.39 -6.05 2.83
C SER A 127 -13.29 -5.81 1.79
N LEU A 128 -13.33 -6.50 0.64
CA LEU A 128 -12.33 -6.34 -0.42
C LEU A 128 -12.41 -4.95 -1.07
N ALA A 129 -13.61 -4.41 -1.28
CA ALA A 129 -13.81 -3.07 -1.82
C ALA A 129 -13.29 -2.00 -0.85
N ALA A 130 -13.52 -2.18 0.45
CA ALA A 130 -12.97 -1.29 1.48
C ALA A 130 -11.44 -1.33 1.50
N GLU A 131 -10.83 -2.51 1.41
CA GLU A 131 -9.37 -2.66 1.33
C GLU A 131 -8.80 -2.02 0.06
N TYR A 132 -9.42 -2.30 -1.09
CA TYR A 132 -9.07 -1.68 -2.37
C TYR A 132 -9.09 -0.15 -2.28
N ASN A 133 -10.20 0.42 -1.82
CA ASN A 133 -10.37 1.87 -1.70
C ASN A 133 -9.37 2.45 -0.70
N ALA A 134 -9.13 1.79 0.44
CA ALA A 134 -8.16 2.23 1.43
C ALA A 134 -6.73 2.25 0.85
N GLN A 135 -6.33 1.23 0.10
CA GLN A 135 -5.02 1.20 -0.58
C GLN A 135 -4.95 2.23 -1.70
N MET A 136 -6.05 2.49 -2.39
CA MET A 136 -6.12 3.48 -3.47
C MET A 136 -6.03 4.92 -2.93
N VAL A 137 -6.57 5.21 -1.74
CA VAL A 137 -6.51 6.53 -1.11
C VAL A 137 -5.13 6.83 -0.51
N LYS A 138 -4.41 5.81 -0.02
CA LYS A 138 -3.10 5.99 0.63
C LYS A 138 -2.05 6.64 -0.29
N PHE A 139 -2.15 6.44 -1.59
CA PHE A 139 -1.17 6.94 -2.55
C PHE A 139 -1.85 7.47 -3.81
N ASN A 140 -1.30 8.54 -4.38
CA ASN A 140 -1.72 9.01 -5.69
C ASN A 140 -1.13 8.11 -6.78
N TRP A 141 -1.82 7.01 -7.06
CA TRP A 141 -1.38 6.02 -8.03
C TRP A 141 -1.47 6.55 -9.46
N ARG A 142 -0.31 6.86 -10.04
CA ARG A 142 -0.16 7.35 -11.42
C ARG A 142 -0.81 6.43 -12.46
N PHE A 143 -0.80 5.12 -12.25
CA PHE A 143 -1.44 4.15 -13.14
C PHE A 143 -2.98 4.25 -13.20
N THR A 144 -3.62 5.04 -12.33
CA THR A 144 -5.06 5.34 -12.41
C THR A 144 -5.38 6.58 -13.26
N ASN A 145 -4.36 7.32 -13.71
CA ASN A 145 -4.51 8.46 -14.61
C ASN A 145 -4.53 7.99 -16.08
N VAL A 146 -5.43 8.57 -16.88
CA VAL A 146 -5.47 8.34 -18.32
C VAL A 146 -4.15 8.81 -18.95
N GLY A 147 -3.42 7.91 -19.62
CA GLY A 147 -2.16 8.20 -20.32
C GLY A 147 -0.87 7.80 -19.59
N GLU A 148 -0.93 7.42 -18.31
CA GLU A 148 0.23 6.93 -17.52
C GLU A 148 0.16 5.40 -17.30
N LEU A 149 -0.51 4.69 -18.21
CA LEU A 149 -0.69 3.25 -18.15
C LEU A 149 0.63 2.50 -18.44
N PRO A 150 0.97 1.44 -17.69
CA PRO A 150 2.08 0.57 -18.05
C PRO A 150 1.84 -0.09 -19.41
N LYS A 151 2.92 -0.37 -20.16
CA LYS A 151 2.84 -0.96 -21.49
C LYS A 151 1.99 -2.24 -21.46
N GLY A 152 0.89 -2.27 -22.21
CA GLY A 152 -0.02 -3.41 -22.32
C GLY A 152 -1.35 -3.28 -21.56
N ALA A 153 -1.59 -2.20 -20.83
CA ALA A 153 -2.90 -1.90 -20.26
C ALA A 153 -3.70 -0.96 -21.17
N GLU A 154 -4.90 -1.39 -21.62
CA GLU A 154 -5.75 -0.62 -22.54
C GLU A 154 -6.72 0.33 -21.81
N GLN A 155 -7.04 0.06 -20.54
CA GLN A 155 -7.98 0.84 -19.74
C GLN A 155 -7.45 1.07 -18.32
N PRO A 156 -7.70 2.26 -17.73
CA PRO A 156 -7.35 2.54 -16.33
C PRO A 156 -8.24 1.77 -15.36
N LEU A 157 -7.64 1.31 -14.26
CA LEU A 157 -8.37 0.69 -13.16
C LEU A 157 -9.31 1.71 -12.50
N LEU A 158 -10.47 1.22 -12.04
CA LEU A 158 -11.43 2.04 -11.32
C LEU A 158 -10.81 2.56 -10.02
N ARG A 159 -10.96 3.85 -9.76
CA ARG A 159 -10.41 4.48 -8.55
C ARG A 159 -11.13 4.11 -7.26
N GLU A 160 -12.39 3.72 -7.37
CA GLU A 160 -13.22 3.40 -6.22
C GLU A 160 -14.26 2.36 -6.61
N PHE A 161 -14.45 1.37 -5.74
CA PHE A 161 -15.58 0.46 -5.80
C PHE A 161 -16.61 0.85 -4.75
N LYS A 162 -17.87 1.01 -5.18
CA LYS A 162 -18.97 1.31 -4.27
C LYS A 162 -19.31 0.07 -3.43
N PRO A 163 -19.51 0.20 -2.10
CA PRO A 163 -19.99 -0.90 -1.28
C PRO A 163 -21.36 -1.39 -1.77
N TYR A 164 -21.60 -2.70 -1.71
CA TYR A 164 -22.96 -3.23 -1.73
C TYR A 164 -23.64 -2.81 -0.42
N THR A 165 -24.34 -1.70 -0.46
CA THR A 165 -25.22 -1.27 0.62
C THR A 165 -26.45 -2.18 0.59
N THR A 166 -26.58 -3.01 1.62
CA THR A 166 -27.87 -3.60 1.99
C THR A 166 -28.81 -2.46 2.37
N GLN A 167 -29.66 -2.04 1.45
CA GLN A 167 -30.94 -1.44 1.82
C GLN A 167 -31.89 -2.55 2.26
#